data_AF-A0A9D8WVI3-F1
#
_entry.id   AF-A0A9D8WVI3-F1
#
_cell.length_a   1.000
_cell.length_b   1.000
_cell.length_c   1.000
_cell.angle_alpha   90.00
_cell.angle_beta   90.00
_cell.angle_gamma   90.00
#
_symmetry.space_group_name_H-M   'P 1'
#
loop_
_entity.id
_entity.type
_entity.pdbx_description
1 polymer ?
#
loop_
_entity_poly.entity_id
_entity_poly.type
_entity_poly.pdbx_seq_one_letter_code
_entity_poly.pdbx_strand_id
1 'polypeptide(L)'
;MGKRARQYIGLVVAVVLYYTIHEGAHLLVALAQGVFKQINIIGLGMQIDVYAEQMSQQQMAVFCLAGPLATLIVGWAMVLFVKQICAIRSAVVKACAWYTSITMLMLDELYLGVFYRWVGGGDMNGIKLMLPEGAVSAVAIVIGIVNMLIIWKILFPAYKKSFATEG
;
A
#
# COMPACT_ATOMS: atom_id res chain seq x y z
N MET A 1 10.17 13.06 23.02
CA MET A 1 8.79 13.00 22.47
C MET A 1 8.05 11.80 23.03
N GLY A 2 6.81 11.96 23.50
CA GLY A 2 6.02 10.88 24.10
C GLY A 2 5.62 9.77 23.12
N LYS A 3 5.27 8.59 23.64
CA LYS A 3 4.87 7.41 22.85
C LYS A 3 3.71 7.71 21.88
N ARG A 4 2.64 8.35 22.36
CA ARG A 4 1.45 8.65 21.54
C ARG A 4 1.76 9.60 20.39
N ALA A 5 2.56 10.63 20.63
CA ALA A 5 2.99 11.55 19.57
C ALA A 5 3.73 10.81 18.44
N ARG A 6 4.64 9.88 18.78
CA ARG A 6 5.32 9.03 17.78
C ARG A 6 4.35 8.17 16.97
N GLN A 7 3.32 7.62 17.63
CA GLN A 7 2.32 6.79 16.96
C GLN A 7 1.47 7.59 15.98
N TYR A 8 1.00 8.78 16.37
CA TYR A 8 0.23 9.63 15.47
C TYR A 8 1.07 10.12 14.29
N ILE A 9 2.31 10.53 14.54
CA ILE A 9 3.24 10.89 13.46
C ILE A 9 3.44 9.70 12.52
N GLY A 10 3.68 8.51 13.06
CA GLY A 10 3.89 7.32 12.25
C GLY A 10 2.67 6.95 11.40
N LEU A 11 1.46 7.09 11.93
CA LEU A 11 0.22 6.86 11.18
C LEU A 11 0.05 7.87 10.04
N VAL A 12 0.24 9.17 10.32
CA VAL A 12 0.15 10.23 9.29
C VAL A 12 1.18 10.00 8.19
N VAL A 13 2.42 9.69 8.56
CA VAL A 13 3.48 9.38 7.59
C VAL A 13 3.11 8.16 6.74
N ALA A 14 2.57 7.10 7.35
CA ALA A 14 2.15 5.91 6.61
C ALA A 14 1.06 6.22 5.57
N VAL A 15 0.08 7.06 5.91
CA VAL A 15 -0.97 7.50 4.98
C VAL A 15 -0.39 8.32 3.82
N VAL A 16 0.47 9.30 4.13
CA VAL A 16 1.11 10.13 3.09
C VAL A 16 1.97 9.28 2.15
N LEU A 17 2.77 8.37 2.71
CA LEU A 17 3.61 7.47 1.91
C LEU A 17 2.77 6.51 1.08
N TYR A 18 1.67 5.98 1.62
CA TYR A 18 0.75 5.13 0.87
C TYR A 18 0.22 5.84 -0.37
N TYR A 19 -0.37 7.03 -0.23
CA TYR A 19 -0.86 7.77 -1.39
C TYR A 19 0.27 8.12 -2.36
N THR A 20 1.44 8.51 -1.84
CA THR A 20 2.59 8.86 -2.70
C THR A 20 3.04 7.67 -3.54
N ILE A 21 3.10 6.47 -2.96
CA ILE A 21 3.57 5.26 -3.65
C ILE A 21 2.48 4.70 -4.56
N HIS A 22 1.25 4.57 -4.05
CA HIS A 22 0.13 3.96 -4.76
C HIS A 22 -0.31 4.84 -5.94
N GLU A 23 -0.72 6.09 -5.69
CA GLU A 23 -1.12 7.01 -6.76
C GLU A 23 0.07 7.45 -7.62
N GLY A 24 1.28 7.48 -7.05
CA GLY A 24 2.50 7.70 -7.82
C GLY A 24 2.74 6.62 -8.86
N ALA A 25 2.47 5.36 -8.55
CA ALA A 25 2.58 4.26 -9.51
C ALA A 25 1.53 4.38 -10.63
N HIS A 26 0.28 4.70 -10.27
CA HIS A 26 -0.76 5.01 -11.25
C HIS A 26 -0.35 6.17 -12.16
N LEU A 27 0.19 7.25 -11.61
CA LEU A 27 0.67 8.42 -12.37
C LEU A 27 1.78 8.02 -13.35
N LEU A 28 2.78 7.27 -12.90
CA LEU A 28 3.87 6.82 -13.76
C LEU A 28 3.37 5.96 -14.92
N VAL A 29 2.42 5.04 -14.67
CA VAL A 29 1.83 4.21 -15.73
C VAL A 29 0.96 5.04 -16.68
N ALA A 30 0.13 5.95 -16.17
CA ALA A 30 -0.69 6.83 -17.00
C ALA A 30 0.16 7.73 -17.91
N LEU A 31 1.27 8.27 -17.41
CA LEU A 31 2.22 9.05 -18.20
C LEU A 31 2.93 8.18 -19.24
N ALA A 32 3.38 6.98 -18.86
CA ALA A 32 4.05 6.06 -19.78
C ALA A 32 3.12 5.56 -20.91
N GLN A 33 1.83 5.44 -20.65
CA GLN A 33 0.81 5.07 -21.63
C GLN A 33 0.26 6.28 -22.42
N GLY A 34 0.60 7.51 -22.03
CA GLY A 34 0.14 8.73 -22.70
C GLY A 34 -1.34 9.08 -22.47
N VAL A 35 -1.93 8.58 -21.38
CA VAL A 35 -3.39 8.69 -21.10
C VAL A 35 -3.71 9.50 -19.84
N PHE A 36 -2.71 10.12 -19.21
CA PHE A 36 -2.90 10.97 -18.05
C PHE A 36 -3.81 12.16 -18.37
N LYS A 37 -4.81 12.37 -17.51
CA LYS A 37 -5.75 13.49 -17.63
C LYS A 37 -5.51 14.54 -16.56
N GLN A 38 -5.60 14.15 -15.28
CA GLN A 38 -5.41 15.05 -14.15
C GLN A 38 -5.26 14.28 -12.83
N ILE A 39 -4.87 14.99 -11.77
CA ILE A 39 -4.97 14.48 -10.40
C ILE A 39 -6.29 15.00 -9.82
N ASN A 40 -7.15 14.09 -9.34
CA ASN A 40 -8.42 14.43 -8.72
C ASN A 40 -8.36 14.19 -7.20
N ILE A 41 -9.09 15.00 -6.43
CA ILE A 41 -9.26 14.83 -4.98
C ILE A 41 -10.71 14.43 -4.75
N ILE A 42 -10.94 13.17 -4.41
CA ILE A 42 -12.28 12.61 -4.22
C ILE A 42 -12.46 12.29 -2.74
N GLY A 43 -13.31 13.08 -2.06
CA GLY A 43 -13.55 12.95 -0.62
C GLY A 43 -12.28 13.20 0.20
N LEU A 44 -11.83 12.18 0.94
CA LEU A 44 -10.58 12.21 1.71
C LEU A 44 -9.36 11.67 0.94
N GLY A 45 -9.51 11.27 -0.32
CA GLY A 45 -8.47 10.62 -1.12
C GLY A 45 -7.99 11.43 -2.32
N MET A 46 -6.83 11.03 -2.84
CA MET A 46 -6.28 11.47 -4.13
C MET A 46 -6.42 10.31 -5.13
N GLN A 47 -6.76 10.62 -6.38
CA GLN A 47 -6.84 9.64 -7.45
C GLN A 47 -6.28 10.20 -8.76
N ILE A 48 -5.51 9.38 -9.48
CA ILE A 48 -5.10 9.70 -10.86
C ILE A 48 -6.25 9.43 -11.83
N ASP A 49 -6.69 10.47 -12.55
CA ASP A 49 -7.69 10.39 -13.60
C ASP A 49 -7.02 10.20 -14.97
N VAL A 50 -7.62 9.39 -15.83
CA VAL A 50 -7.10 8.99 -17.14
C VAL A 50 -8.17 9.08 -18.22
N TYR A 51 -7.76 9.24 -19.48
CA TYR A 51 -8.65 9.11 -20.63
C TYR A 51 -8.95 7.62 -20.90
N ALA A 52 -9.81 7.04 -20.06
CA ALA A 52 -10.14 5.61 -20.07
C ALA A 52 -10.66 5.11 -21.43
N GLU A 53 -11.35 5.97 -22.19
CA GLU A 53 -11.85 5.67 -23.53
C GLU A 53 -10.74 5.46 -24.58
N GLN A 54 -9.52 5.89 -24.29
CA GLN A 54 -8.34 5.72 -25.15
C GLN A 54 -7.51 4.48 -24.77
N MET A 55 -7.92 3.75 -23.73
CA MET A 55 -7.19 2.61 -23.20
C MET A 55 -7.81 1.28 -23.63
N SER A 56 -6.97 0.33 -24.02
CA SER A 56 -7.37 -1.07 -24.12
C SER A 56 -7.68 -1.65 -22.73
N GLN A 57 -8.39 -2.78 -22.69
CA GLN A 57 -8.65 -3.50 -21.44
C GLN A 57 -7.35 -3.91 -20.73
N GLN A 58 -6.32 -4.28 -21.50
CA GLN A 58 -5.00 -4.62 -20.96
C GLN A 58 -4.31 -3.39 -20.36
N GLN A 59 -4.34 -2.25 -21.02
CA GLN A 59 -3.75 -1.01 -20.50
C GLN A 59 -4.44 -0.59 -19.20
N MET A 60 -5.78 -0.68 -19.15
CA MET A 60 -6.56 -0.38 -17.95
C MET A 60 -6.24 -1.34 -16.80
N ALA A 61 -6.12 -2.64 -17.08
CA ALA A 61 -5.74 -3.60 -16.06
C ALA A 61 -4.32 -3.36 -15.52
N VAL A 62 -3.35 -3.02 -16.40
CA VAL A 62 -1.98 -2.69 -15.98
C VAL A 62 -1.96 -1.41 -15.13
N PHE A 63 -2.72 -0.39 -15.53
CA PHE A 63 -2.89 0.82 -14.74
C PHE A 63 -3.42 0.48 -13.34
N CYS A 64 -4.56 -0.19 -13.23
CA CYS A 64 -5.15 -0.54 -11.94
C CYS A 64 -4.31 -1.52 -11.09
N LEU A 65 -3.41 -2.31 -11.67
CA LEU A 65 -2.49 -3.15 -10.90
C LEU A 65 -1.29 -2.37 -10.34
N ALA A 66 -0.96 -1.22 -10.90
CA ALA A 66 0.28 -0.50 -10.60
C ALA A 66 0.39 -0.10 -9.13
N GLY A 67 -0.66 0.54 -8.59
CA GLY A 67 -0.74 0.95 -7.18
C GLY A 67 -0.55 -0.22 -6.21
N PRO A 68 -1.43 -1.25 -6.22
CA PRO A 68 -1.34 -2.40 -5.34
C PRO A 68 -0.03 -3.17 -5.43
N LEU A 69 0.54 -3.30 -6.63
CA LEU A 69 1.84 -3.96 -6.78
C LEU A 69 2.98 -3.12 -6.20
N ALA A 70 2.96 -1.80 -6.39
CA ALA A 70 3.99 -0.91 -5.87
C ALA A 70 4.02 -0.89 -4.34
N THR A 71 2.87 -0.80 -3.70
CA THR A 71 2.76 -0.85 -2.23
C THR A 71 3.23 -2.20 -1.69
N LEU A 72 2.82 -3.31 -2.30
CA LEU A 72 3.27 -4.65 -1.91
C LEU A 72 4.80 -4.81 -2.04
N ILE A 73 5.40 -4.35 -3.14
CA ILE A 73 6.85 -4.37 -3.35
C ILE A 73 7.57 -3.59 -2.25
N VAL A 74 7.08 -2.37 -1.94
CA VAL A 74 7.65 -1.55 -0.87
C VAL A 74 7.47 -2.22 0.50
N GLY A 75 6.30 -2.80 0.76
CA GLY A 75 6.01 -3.55 1.98
C GLY A 75 6.98 -4.70 2.21
N TRP A 76 7.27 -5.47 1.17
CA TRP A 76 8.28 -6.54 1.24
C TRP A 76 9.71 -6.02 1.36
N ALA A 77 10.05 -4.91 0.70
CA ALA A 77 11.34 -4.25 0.90
C ALA A 77 11.53 -3.85 2.37
N MET A 78 10.47 -3.32 3.02
CA MET A 78 10.48 -3.00 4.45
C MET A 78 10.73 -4.23 5.34
N VAL A 79 10.17 -5.39 4.97
CA VAL A 79 10.44 -6.67 5.65
C VAL A 79 11.90 -7.07 5.50
N LEU A 80 12.47 -6.97 4.29
CA LEU A 80 13.87 -7.31 4.02
C LEU A 80 14.84 -6.44 4.83
N PHE A 81 14.54 -5.15 4.97
CA PHE A 81 15.39 -4.18 5.67
C PHE A 81 15.03 -3.98 7.16
N VAL A 82 14.18 -4.85 7.74
CA VAL A 82 13.68 -4.67 9.12
C VAL A 82 14.80 -4.55 10.15
N LYS A 83 15.91 -5.29 9.99
CA LYS A 83 17.04 -5.26 10.92
C LYS A 83 17.76 -3.91 10.89
N GLN A 84 18.00 -3.39 9.70
CA GLN A 84 18.64 -2.10 9.45
C GLN A 84 17.77 -0.96 10.00
N ILE A 85 16.46 -1.03 9.74
CA ILE A 85 15.49 -0.07 10.25
C ILE A 85 15.45 -0.11 11.78
N CYS A 86 15.41 -1.30 12.37
CA CYS A 86 15.37 -1.46 13.83
C CYS A 86 16.67 -1.03 14.52
N ALA A 87 17.79 -0.92 13.80
CA ALA A 87 19.06 -0.40 14.31
C ALA A 87 19.11 1.15 14.32
N ILE A 88 18.14 1.82 13.70
CA ILE A 88 18.07 3.29 13.70
C ILE A 88 17.79 3.79 15.13
N ARG A 89 18.60 4.75 15.59
CA ARG A 89 18.52 5.36 16.93
C ARG A 89 17.23 6.15 17.19
N SER A 90 16.54 6.59 16.14
CA SER A 90 15.34 7.40 16.27
C SER A 90 14.09 6.54 16.44
N ALA A 91 13.52 6.58 17.64
CA ALA A 91 12.21 6.02 17.96
C ALA A 91 11.10 6.50 17.01
N VAL A 92 11.20 7.72 16.48
CA VAL A 92 10.21 8.31 15.58
C VAL A 92 10.28 7.63 14.22
N VAL A 93 11.49 7.51 13.67
CA VAL A 93 11.72 6.86 12.36
C VAL A 93 11.26 5.41 12.41
N LYS A 94 11.57 4.70 13.50
CA LYS A 94 11.08 3.33 13.70
C LYS A 94 9.56 3.23 13.80
N ALA A 95 8.91 4.21 14.44
CA ALA A 95 7.45 4.24 14.50
C ALA A 95 6.85 4.47 13.11
N CYS A 96 7.38 5.44 12.36
CA CYS A 96 6.98 5.68 10.96
C CYS A 96 7.16 4.42 10.10
N ALA A 97 8.32 3.78 10.22
CA ALA A 97 8.62 2.56 9.48
C ALA A 97 7.66 1.42 9.84
N TRP A 98 7.35 1.22 11.13
CA TRP A 98 6.40 0.20 11.59
C TRP A 98 5.01 0.39 10.98
N TYR A 99 4.44 1.60 11.08
CA TYR A 99 3.12 1.87 10.54
C TYR A 99 3.13 1.78 9.00
N THR A 100 4.18 2.27 8.34
CA THR A 100 4.33 2.16 6.89
C THR A 100 4.41 0.70 6.45
N SER A 101 5.19 -0.15 7.12
CA SER A 101 5.26 -1.58 6.79
C SER A 101 3.90 -2.26 6.85
N ILE A 102 3.09 -1.98 7.88
CA ILE A 102 1.75 -2.56 7.99
C ILE A 102 0.85 -2.04 6.88
N THR A 103 0.82 -0.72 6.65
CA THR A 103 -0.04 -0.11 5.64
C THR A 103 0.26 -0.68 4.25
N MET A 104 1.55 -0.74 3.87
CA MET A 104 1.98 -1.22 2.54
C MET A 104 1.71 -2.70 2.30
N LEU A 105 1.72 -3.52 3.36
CA LEU A 105 1.50 -4.97 3.26
C LEU A 105 0.04 -5.41 3.36
N MET A 106 -0.86 -4.51 3.78
CA MET A 106 -2.22 -4.90 4.14
C MET A 106 -3.31 -4.05 3.50
N LEU A 107 -3.07 -2.75 3.25
CA LEU A 107 -4.18 -1.86 2.89
C LEU A 107 -4.82 -2.26 1.56
N ASP A 108 -4.00 -2.53 0.54
CA ASP A 108 -4.49 -2.93 -0.79
C ASP A 108 -5.01 -4.37 -0.81
N GLU A 109 -4.39 -5.29 -0.06
CA GLU A 109 -4.86 -6.68 0.07
C GLU A 109 -6.23 -6.75 0.75
N LEU A 110 -6.45 -5.96 1.79
CA LEU A 110 -7.74 -5.86 2.47
C LEU A 110 -8.77 -5.19 1.58
N TYR A 111 -8.37 -4.16 0.82
CA TYR A 111 -9.25 -3.49 -0.12
C TYR A 111 -9.69 -4.43 -1.25
N LEU A 112 -8.76 -5.00 -2.01
CA LEU A 112 -9.04 -5.91 -3.13
C LEU A 112 -9.64 -7.25 -2.68
N GLY A 113 -9.27 -7.72 -1.49
CA GLY A 113 -9.78 -8.96 -0.93
C GLY A 113 -11.22 -8.84 -0.43
N VAL A 114 -11.53 -7.73 0.24
CA VAL A 114 -12.76 -7.57 1.02
C VAL A 114 -13.46 -6.26 0.69
N PHE A 115 -12.82 -5.11 0.96
CA PHE A 115 -13.53 -3.83 1.09
C PHE A 115 -14.05 -3.21 -0.22
N TYR A 116 -13.52 -3.55 -1.39
CA TYR A 116 -13.96 -2.98 -2.68
C TYR A 116 -15.46 -3.13 -2.92
N ARG A 117 -16.11 -4.14 -2.32
CA ARG A 117 -17.55 -4.38 -2.44
C ARG A 117 -18.42 -3.29 -1.80
N TRP A 118 -17.89 -2.56 -0.81
CA TRP A 118 -18.64 -1.55 -0.04
C TRP A 118 -18.15 -0.12 -0.27
N VAL A 119 -16.88 0.05 -0.65
CA VAL A 119 -16.24 1.38 -0.77
C VAL A 119 -16.23 1.88 -2.22
N GLY A 120 -16.51 0.99 -3.18
CA GLY A 120 -16.40 1.24 -4.61
C GLY A 120 -15.33 0.34 -5.23
N GLY A 121 -15.41 0.10 -6.55
CA GLY A 121 -14.51 -0.84 -7.21
C GLY A 121 -13.06 -0.34 -7.31
N GLY A 122 -12.83 0.96 -7.54
CA GLY A 122 -11.49 1.53 -7.73
C GLY A 122 -10.65 0.68 -8.69
N ASP A 123 -9.46 0.28 -8.25
CA ASP A 123 -8.56 -0.59 -9.02
C ASP A 123 -9.16 -1.95 -9.42
N MET A 124 -10.05 -2.53 -8.59
CA MET A 124 -10.71 -3.79 -8.94
C MET A 124 -11.46 -3.70 -10.27
N ASN A 125 -11.99 -2.52 -10.62
CA ASN A 125 -12.74 -2.34 -11.87
C ASN A 125 -11.89 -2.51 -13.12
N GLY A 126 -10.61 -2.11 -13.09
CA GLY A 126 -9.70 -2.35 -14.20
C GLY A 126 -9.14 -3.77 -14.20
N ILE A 127 -8.79 -4.29 -13.02
CA ILE A 127 -8.22 -5.65 -12.89
C ILE A 127 -9.20 -6.72 -13.37
N LYS A 128 -10.50 -6.55 -13.04
CA LYS A 128 -11.53 -7.55 -13.40
C LYS A 128 -11.83 -7.66 -14.89
N LEU A 129 -11.32 -6.72 -15.71
CA LEU A 129 -11.41 -6.80 -17.17
C LEU A 129 -10.59 -7.98 -17.72
N MET A 130 -9.53 -8.38 -17.00
CA MET A 130 -8.61 -9.45 -17.42
C MET A 130 -8.74 -10.71 -16.58
N LEU A 131 -9.15 -10.59 -15.31
CA LEU A 131 -9.22 -11.70 -14.37
C LEU A 131 -10.60 -11.77 -13.71
N PRO A 132 -11.13 -12.97 -13.43
CA PRO A 132 -12.37 -13.09 -12.66
C PRO A 132 -12.24 -12.41 -11.30
N GLU A 133 -13.20 -11.55 -10.96
CA GLU A 133 -13.20 -10.77 -9.71
C GLU A 133 -13.02 -11.64 -8.46
N GLY A 134 -13.69 -12.81 -8.42
CA GLY A 134 -13.54 -13.78 -7.34
C GLY A 134 -12.12 -14.34 -7.21
N ALA A 135 -11.40 -14.51 -8.33
CA ALA A 135 -10.02 -14.98 -8.33
C ALA A 135 -9.07 -13.89 -7.80
N VAL A 136 -9.25 -12.64 -8.25
CA VAL A 136 -8.45 -11.48 -7.76
C VAL A 136 -8.64 -11.32 -6.25
N SER A 137 -9.89 -11.33 -5.79
CA SER A 137 -10.24 -11.23 -4.36
C SER A 137 -9.65 -12.39 -3.55
N ALA A 138 -9.73 -13.64 -4.04
CA ALA A 138 -9.15 -14.79 -3.37
C ALA A 138 -7.61 -14.69 -3.27
N VAL A 139 -6.93 -14.30 -4.34
CA VAL A 139 -5.48 -14.09 -4.35
C VAL A 139 -5.07 -12.99 -3.36
N ALA A 140 -5.77 -11.85 -3.37
CA ALA A 140 -5.51 -10.76 -2.42
C ALA A 140 -5.69 -11.21 -0.97
N ILE A 141 -6.71 -12.01 -0.66
CA ILE A 141 -6.90 -12.59 0.69
C ILE A 141 -5.74 -13.52 1.07
N VAL A 142 -5.30 -14.40 0.17
CA VAL A 142 -4.18 -15.31 0.42
C VAL A 142 -2.89 -14.53 0.67
N ILE A 143 -2.60 -13.52 -0.15
CA ILE A 143 -1.43 -12.63 0.04
C ILE A 143 -1.56 -11.90 1.38
N GLY A 144 -2.74 -11.35 1.71
CA GLY A 144 -3.00 -10.69 2.98
C GLY A 144 -2.77 -11.61 4.18
N ILE A 145 -3.15 -12.89 4.11
CA ILE A 145 -2.87 -13.88 5.16
C ILE A 145 -1.36 -14.11 5.30
N VAL A 146 -0.64 -14.29 4.21
CA VAL A 146 0.83 -14.43 4.23
C VAL A 146 1.48 -13.19 4.86
N ASN A 147 1.05 -12.00 4.44
CA ASN A 147 1.54 -10.73 4.96
C ASN A 147 1.25 -10.58 6.46
N MET A 148 0.06 -10.97 6.94
CA MET A 148 -0.25 -11.02 8.38
C MET A 148 0.67 -11.96 9.15
N LEU A 149 0.98 -13.14 8.60
CA LEU A 149 1.92 -14.07 9.22
C LEU A 149 3.34 -13.49 9.29
N ILE A 150 3.78 -12.79 8.24
CA ILE A 150 5.07 -12.09 8.20
C ILE A 150 5.11 -10.95 9.22
N ILE A 151 4.04 -10.15 9.33
CA ILE A 151 3.91 -9.10 10.33
C ILE A 151 4.05 -9.71 11.73
N TRP A 152 3.33 -10.80 12.02
CA TRP A 152 3.34 -11.42 13.33
C TRP A 152 4.69 -12.08 13.67
N LYS A 153 5.26 -12.86 12.75
CA LYS A 153 6.46 -13.67 13.03
C LYS A 153 7.78 -12.91 12.85
N ILE A 154 7.81 -11.86 12.03
CA ILE A 154 9.06 -11.16 11.68
C ILE A 154 9.03 -9.72 12.16
N LEU A 155 8.08 -8.90 11.68
CA LEU A 155 8.09 -7.46 11.96
C LEU A 155 7.80 -7.17 13.43
N PHE A 156 6.70 -7.68 13.97
CA PHE A 156 6.26 -7.43 15.34
C PHE A 156 7.34 -7.73 16.39
N PRO A 157 7.99 -8.92 16.42
CA PRO A 157 9.04 -9.19 17.39
C PRO A 157 10.28 -8.29 17.20
N ALA A 158 10.65 -7.97 15.95
CA ALA A 158 11.78 -7.09 15.67
C ALA A 158 11.56 -5.67 16.22
N TYR A 159 10.42 -5.06 15.91
CA TYR A 159 10.07 -3.73 16.41
C TYR A 159 9.86 -3.73 17.92
N LYS A 160 9.19 -4.76 18.49
CA LYS A 160 9.02 -4.88 19.94
C LYS A 160 10.36 -4.87 20.69
N LYS A 161 11.33 -5.65 20.21
CA LYS A 161 12.68 -5.67 20.78
C LYS A 161 13.37 -4.30 20.63
N SER A 162 13.30 -3.71 19.45
CA SER A 162 13.96 -2.43 19.15
C SER A 162 13.43 -1.25 19.98
N PHE A 163 12.15 -1.24 20.34
CA PHE A 163 11.58 -0.22 21.23
C PHE A 163 11.84 -0.49 22.71
N ALA A 164 12.09 -1.75 23.10
CA ALA A 164 12.43 -2.10 24.48
C ALA A 164 13.85 -1.65 24.87
N THR A 165 14.77 -1.55 23.89
CA THR A 165 16.14 -1.09 24.09
C THR A 165 16.31 0.44 24.09
N GLU A 166 15.23 1.19 23.92
CA GLU A 166 15.21 2.67 23.96
C GLU A 166 14.65 3.25 25.27
N GLY A 167 14.27 2.40 26.22
CA GLY A 167 13.93 2.79 27.59
C GLY A 167 15.15 2.70 28.49
#